data_AF-A0A5C6V1I4-F1
#
_entry.id   AF-A0A5C6V1I4-F1
#
_cell.length_a   1.000
_cell.length_b   1.000
_cell.length_c   1.000
_cell.angle_alpha   90.00
_cell.angle_beta   90.00
_cell.angle_gamma   90.00
#
_symmetry.space_group_name_H-M   'P 1'
#
loop_
_entity.id
_entity.type
_entity.pdbx_description
1 polymer ?
#
loop_
_entity_poly.entity_id
_entity_poly.type
_entity_poly.pdbx_seq_one_letter_code
_entity_poly.pdbx_strand_id
1 'polypeptide(L)'
;MKKSTITFLSTFAIVALWSTSAFAQGTAAAADNVFTTYAWLGAASAFGVSLAALGGSLGQGRAAAAALEGIARNPGAAGKLFTPLILGLALIESLVIYAFVISILMVLNIDITAAL
;
A
#
# COMPACT_ATOMS: atom_id res chain seq x y z
N MET A 1 -27.47 -5.26 -22.98
CA MET A 1 -26.58 -5.76 -21.90
C MET A 1 -26.56 -4.69 -20.81
N LYS A 2 -26.99 -5.02 -19.59
CA LYS A 2 -27.08 -4.03 -18.50
C LYS A 2 -25.66 -3.61 -18.11
N LYS A 3 -25.40 -2.31 -17.91
CA LYS A 3 -24.05 -1.76 -17.62
C LYS A 3 -23.33 -2.52 -16.49
N SER A 4 -24.09 -3.03 -15.51
CA SER A 4 -23.61 -3.88 -14.42
C SER A 4 -22.90 -5.16 -14.90
N THR A 5 -23.42 -5.83 -15.94
CA THR A 5 -22.80 -7.04 -16.52
C THR A 5 -21.50 -6.73 -17.27
N ILE A 6 -21.42 -5.54 -17.90
CA ILE A 6 -20.22 -5.11 -18.63
C ILE A 6 -19.10 -4.75 -17.64
N THR A 7 -19.41 -4.04 -16.54
CA THR A 7 -18.43 -3.70 -15.50
C THR A 7 -17.88 -4.94 -14.77
N PHE A 8 -18.73 -5.94 -14.53
CA PHE A 8 -18.29 -7.20 -13.92
C PHE A 8 -17.37 -7.99 -14.86
N LEU A 9 -17.75 -8.11 -16.14
CA LEU A 9 -16.97 -8.84 -17.13
C LEU A 9 -15.64 -8.13 -17.46
N SER A 10 -15.61 -6.80 -17.50
CA SER A 10 -14.37 -6.05 -17.71
C SER A 10 -13.42 -6.15 -16.52
N THR A 11 -13.94 -6.09 -15.29
CA THR A 11 -13.13 -6.27 -14.07
C THR A 11 -12.56 -7.69 -13.99
N PHE A 12 -13.36 -8.71 -14.33
CA PHE A 12 -12.92 -10.09 -14.40
C PHE A 12 -11.85 -10.32 -15.48
N ALA A 13 -12.02 -9.74 -16.67
CA ALA A 13 -11.04 -9.85 -17.76
C ALA A 13 -9.71 -9.18 -17.42
N ILE A 14 -9.73 -8.01 -16.76
CA ILE A 14 -8.51 -7.33 -16.30
C ILE A 14 -7.78 -8.22 -15.29
N VAL A 15 -8.47 -8.73 -14.26
CA VAL A 15 -7.88 -9.62 -13.24
C VAL A 15 -7.32 -10.92 -13.85
N ALA A 16 -8.02 -11.49 -14.85
CA ALA A 16 -7.57 -12.71 -15.53
C ALA A 16 -6.29 -12.50 -16.36
N LEU A 17 -6.12 -11.33 -16.99
CA LEU A 17 -4.92 -11.00 -17.77
C LEU A 17 -3.68 -10.84 -16.87
N TRP A 18 -3.81 -10.20 -15.70
CA TRP A 18 -2.73 -10.06 -14.71
C TRP A 18 -2.35 -11.38 -14.02
N SER A 19 -3.20 -12.41 -14.10
CA SER A 19 -2.94 -13.73 -13.50
C SER A 19 -1.85 -14.51 -14.26
N THR A 20 -1.65 -14.21 -15.55
CA THR A 20 -0.69 -14.94 -16.40
C THR A 20 0.78 -14.70 -16.04
N SER A 21 1.12 -13.56 -15.41
CA SER A 21 2.48 -13.30 -14.93
C SER A 21 2.82 -13.97 -13.59
N ALA A 22 1.82 -14.44 -12.84
CA ALA A 22 2.02 -15.17 -11.58
C ALA A 22 2.34 -16.66 -11.79
N PHE A 23 1.96 -17.26 -12.92
CA PHE A 23 2.14 -18.69 -13.22
C PHE A 23 3.15 -18.99 -14.35
N ALA A 24 3.77 -17.96 -14.94
CA ALA A 24 4.72 -18.12 -16.06
C ALA A 24 6.20 -18.04 -15.64
N GLN A 25 6.52 -18.09 -14.35
CA GLN A 25 7.90 -18.19 -13.86
C GLN A 25 8.42 -19.64 -14.00
N GLY A 26 8.56 -20.10 -15.24
CA GLY A 26 9.47 -21.20 -15.54
C GLY A 26 10.89 -20.65 -15.62
N THR A 27 11.86 -21.38 -15.05
CA THR A 27 13.32 -21.13 -15.05
C THR A 27 13.92 -21.04 -16.46
N ALA A 28 13.47 -20.09 -17.28
CA ALA A 28 14.24 -19.63 -18.41
C ALA A 28 15.32 -18.73 -17.83
N ALA A 29 16.56 -19.23 -17.83
CA ALA A 29 17.76 -18.48 -17.50
C ALA A 29 17.88 -17.26 -18.43
N ALA A 30 17.14 -16.19 -18.12
CA ALA A 30 17.41 -14.87 -18.63
C ALA A 30 18.80 -14.49 -18.12
N ALA A 31 19.68 -14.02 -19.02
CA ALA A 31 21.04 -13.62 -18.70
C ALA A 31 21.05 -12.84 -17.37
N ASP A 32 21.57 -13.51 -16.34
CA ASP A 32 21.37 -13.20 -14.92
C ASP A 32 22.28 -12.03 -14.55
N ASN A 33 21.90 -10.85 -15.05
CA ASN A 33 22.58 -9.62 -14.69
C ASN A 33 22.06 -9.25 -13.31
N VAL A 34 22.85 -9.60 -12.30
CA VAL A 34 22.66 -9.26 -10.89
C VAL A 34 22.19 -7.79 -10.71
N PHE A 35 22.68 -6.88 -11.55
CA PHE A 35 22.25 -5.48 -11.59
C PHE A 35 20.78 -5.28 -11.99
N THR A 36 20.28 -5.99 -13.01
CA THR A 36 18.86 -5.94 -13.41
C THR A 36 17.98 -6.47 -12.30
N THR A 37 18.45 -7.48 -11.56
CA THR A 37 17.69 -8.09 -10.46
C THR A 37 17.45 -7.11 -9.30
N TYR A 38 18.51 -6.46 -8.83
CA TYR A 38 18.39 -5.45 -7.78
C TYR A 38 17.64 -4.20 -8.25
N ALA A 39 17.74 -3.84 -9.54
CA ALA A 39 17.01 -2.70 -10.09
C ALA A 39 15.49 -2.92 -10.10
N TRP A 40 15.00 -4.10 -10.53
CA TRP A 40 13.56 -4.38 -10.51
C TRP A 40 13.02 -4.53 -9.09
N LEU A 41 13.81 -5.14 -8.18
CA LEU A 41 13.42 -5.31 -6.79
C LEU A 41 13.29 -3.95 -6.09
N GLY A 42 14.28 -3.06 -6.30
CA GLY A 42 14.23 -1.68 -5.81
C GLY A 42 13.04 -0.89 -6.37
N ALA A 43 12.73 -1.05 -7.66
CA ALA A 43 11.57 -0.40 -8.28
C ALA A 43 10.24 -0.90 -7.70
N ALA A 44 10.07 -2.21 -7.52
CA ALA A 44 8.87 -2.80 -6.93
C ALA A 44 8.68 -2.36 -5.47
N SER A 45 9.75 -2.40 -4.69
CA SER A 45 9.79 -1.95 -3.29
C SER A 45 9.44 -0.46 -3.14
N ALA A 46 10.02 0.41 -3.99
CA ALA A 46 9.72 1.84 -3.99
C ALA A 46 8.27 2.13 -4.37
N PHE A 47 7.75 1.41 -5.37
CA PHE A 47 6.36 1.56 -5.80
C PHE A 47 5.37 1.13 -4.72
N GLY A 48 5.63 -0.01 -4.05
CA GLY A 48 4.78 -0.50 -2.96
C GLY A 48 4.66 0.50 -1.80
N VAL A 49 5.79 1.08 -1.35
CA VAL A 49 5.79 2.09 -0.28
C VAL A 49 5.12 3.38 -0.73
N SER A 50 5.34 3.81 -1.97
CA SER A 50 4.72 5.03 -2.51
C SER A 50 3.20 4.92 -2.55
N LEU A 51 2.66 3.75 -2.93
CA LEU A 51 1.21 3.51 -2.90
C LEU A 51 0.65 3.48 -1.47
N ALA A 52 1.37 2.85 -0.54
CA ALA A 52 0.98 2.84 0.88
C ALA A 52 0.96 4.27 1.46
N ALA A 53 1.99 5.07 1.18
CA ALA A 53 2.08 6.47 1.60
C ALA A 53 0.99 7.34 0.96
N LEU A 54 0.62 7.10 -0.30
CA LEU A 54 -0.51 7.75 -0.97
C LEU A 54 -1.82 7.47 -0.23
N GLY A 55 -2.09 6.19 0.11
CA GLY A 55 -3.27 5.82 0.88
C GLY A 55 -3.27 6.42 2.29
N GLY A 56 -2.11 6.39 2.97
CA GLY A 56 -1.92 6.94 4.30
C GLY A 56 -2.18 8.45 4.36
N SER A 57 -1.53 9.22 3.48
CA SER A 57 -1.68 10.68 3.43
C SER A 57 -3.11 11.14 3.14
N LEU A 58 -3.83 10.44 2.25
CA LEU A 58 -5.25 10.69 1.99
C LEU A 58 -6.12 10.43 3.24
N GLY A 59 -5.85 9.34 3.96
CA GLY A 59 -6.56 9.01 5.20
C GLY A 59 -6.30 10.03 6.31
N GLN A 60 -5.02 10.35 6.53
CA GLN A 60 -4.59 11.27 7.59
C GLN A 60 -5.07 12.70 7.35
N GLY A 61 -5.00 13.19 6.10
CA GLY A 61 -5.49 14.51 5.75
C GLY A 61 -6.99 14.67 6.03
N ARG A 62 -7.78 13.64 5.73
CA ARG A 62 -9.22 13.62 6.04
C ARG A 62 -9.50 13.55 7.53
N ALA A 63 -8.78 12.71 8.27
CA ALA A 63 -8.92 12.60 9.72
C ALA A 63 -8.59 13.92 10.43
N ALA A 64 -7.49 14.57 10.02
CA ALA A 64 -7.08 15.87 10.54
C ALA A 64 -8.10 16.97 10.21
N ALA A 65 -8.60 17.04 8.97
CA ALA A 65 -9.61 18.00 8.56
C ALA A 65 -10.91 17.85 9.38
N ALA A 66 -11.38 16.61 9.56
CA ALA A 66 -12.58 16.32 10.35
C ALA A 66 -12.41 16.72 11.83
N ALA A 67 -11.22 16.48 12.41
CA ALA A 67 -10.93 16.89 13.78
C ALA A 67 -10.88 18.41 13.93
N LEU A 68 -10.24 19.13 13.00
CA LEU A 68 -10.17 20.58 13.00
C LEU A 68 -11.56 21.23 12.84
N GLU A 69 -12.40 20.68 11.97
CA GLU A 69 -13.77 21.17 11.80
C GLU A 69 -14.63 20.89 13.04
N GLY A 70 -14.42 19.75 13.71
CA GLY A 70 -15.03 19.45 15.01
C GLY A 70 -14.63 20.46 16.09
N ILE A 71 -13.35 20.83 16.14
CA ILE A 71 -12.83 21.85 17.08
C ILE A 71 -13.38 23.23 16.73
N ALA A 72 -13.47 23.59 15.45
CA ALA A 72 -14.00 24.87 15.01
C ALA A 72 -15.48 25.05 15.41
N ARG A 73 -16.28 23.98 15.31
CA ARG A 73 -17.70 24.00 15.72
C ARG A 73 -17.88 23.95 17.24
N ASN A 74 -16.98 23.27 17.96
CA ASN A 74 -17.04 23.17 19.42
C ASN A 74 -15.63 23.24 20.03
N PRO A 75 -15.13 24.44 20.36
CA PRO A 75 -13.78 24.63 20.89
C PRO A 75 -13.52 23.88 22.20
N GLY A 76 -14.56 23.67 23.02
CA GLY A 76 -14.46 22.91 24.27
C GLY A 76 -14.21 21.41 24.08
N ALA A 77 -14.39 20.89 22.86
CA ALA A 77 -14.15 19.48 22.53
C ALA A 77 -12.69 19.18 22.15
N ALA A 78 -11.81 20.19 22.02
CA ALA A 78 -10.44 20.01 21.54
C ALA A 78 -9.65 18.94 22.32
N GLY A 79 -9.69 19.00 23.66
CA GLY A 79 -9.01 18.01 24.50
C GLY A 79 -9.58 16.59 24.36
N LYS A 80 -10.88 16.45 24.07
CA LYS A 80 -11.55 15.15 23.90
C LYS A 80 -11.33 14.56 22.50
N LEU A 81 -11.06 15.40 21.51
CA LEU A 81 -10.79 15.00 20.12
C LEU A 81 -9.33 14.60 19.89
N PHE A 82 -8.39 15.10 20.70
CA PHE A 82 -6.97 14.88 20.48
C PHE A 82 -6.56 13.40 20.60
N THR A 83 -6.99 12.71 21.66
CA THR A 83 -6.69 11.28 21.86
C THR A 83 -7.19 10.39 20.72
N PRO A 84 -8.48 10.44 20.31
CA PRO A 84 -8.94 9.63 19.19
C PRO A 84 -8.32 10.04 17.85
N LEU A 85 -7.98 11.32 17.64
CA LEU A 85 -7.24 11.76 16.46
C LEU A 85 -5.87 11.09 16.38
N ILE A 86 -5.05 11.18 17.44
CA ILE A 86 -3.71 10.57 17.45
C ILE A 86 -3.79 9.05 17.29
N LEU A 87 -4.76 8.40 17.94
CA LEU A 87 -4.97 6.96 17.79
C LEU A 87 -5.31 6.60 16.33
N GLY A 88 -6.22 7.36 15.70
CA GLY A 88 -6.57 7.17 14.28
C GLY A 88 -5.39 7.38 13.34
N LEU A 89 -4.61 8.45 13.54
CA LEU A 89 -3.41 8.74 12.76
C LEU A 89 -2.33 7.66 12.95
N ALA A 90 -2.16 7.16 14.18
CA ALA A 90 -1.20 6.09 14.47
C ALA A 90 -1.59 4.76 13.80
N LEU A 91 -2.88 4.42 13.76
CA LEU A 91 -3.34 3.22 13.05
C LEU A 91 -3.12 3.34 11.53
N ILE A 92 -3.36 4.52 10.95
CA ILE A 92 -3.07 4.76 9.53
C ILE A 92 -1.57 4.64 9.26
N GLU A 93 -0.72 5.26 10.10
CA GLU A 93 0.73 5.15 9.95
C GLU A 93 1.25 3.73 10.12
N SER A 94 0.66 2.93 11.02
CA SER A 94 1.12 1.55 11.25
C SER A 94 1.11 0.72 9.95
N LEU A 95 0.12 0.95 9.07
CA LEU A 95 0.02 0.29 7.78
C LEU A 95 1.10 0.77 6.81
N VAL A 96 1.40 2.08 6.80
CA VAL A 96 2.46 2.67 5.97
C VAL A 96 3.84 2.16 6.41
N ILE A 97 4.07 2.11 7.73
CA ILE A 97 5.30 1.58 8.31
C ILE A 97 5.43 0.08 8.01
N TYR A 98 4.37 -0.72 8.05
CA TYR A 98 4.45 -2.12 7.64
C TYR A 98 4.84 -2.28 6.17
N ALA A 99 4.28 -1.48 5.27
CA ALA A 99 4.70 -1.49 3.87
C ALA A 99 6.18 -1.07 3.71
N PHE A 100 6.64 -0.08 4.48
CA PHE A 100 8.03 0.34 4.51
C PHE A 100 8.98 -0.75 5.04
N VAL A 101 8.60 -1.45 6.11
CA VAL A 101 9.38 -2.57 6.67
C VAL A 101 9.50 -3.69 5.64
N ILE A 102 8.41 -4.10 5.00
CA ILE A 102 8.43 -5.14 3.95
C ILE A 102 9.34 -4.72 2.80
N SER A 103 9.28 -3.45 2.39
CA SER A 103 10.11 -2.89 1.32
C SER A 103 11.62 -2.95 1.66
N ILE A 104 11.98 -2.62 2.91
CA ILE A 104 13.34 -2.78 3.42
C ILE A 104 13.77 -4.25 3.40
N LEU A 105 12.93 -5.17 3.91
CA LEU A 105 13.24 -6.59 3.94
C LEU A 105 13.51 -7.15 2.53
N MET A 106 12.71 -6.72 1.55
CA MET A 106 12.93 -7.08 0.14
C MET A 106 14.25 -6.52 -0.40
N VAL A 107 14.54 -5.24 -0.21
CA VAL A 107 15.76 -4.62 -0.75
C VAL A 107 17.02 -5.18 -0.10
N LEU A 108 16.97 -5.49 1.19
CA LEU A 108 18.06 -6.12 1.92
C LEU A 108 18.20 -7.62 1.61
N ASN A 109 17.34 -8.17 0.75
CA ASN A 109 17.29 -9.59 0.37
C ASN A 109 17.26 -10.51 1.59
N ILE A 110 16.51 -10.13 2.62
CA ILE A 110 16.30 -10.95 3.81
C ILE A 110 15.26 -12.00 3.45
N ASP A 111 15.67 -13.27 3.46
CA ASP A 111 14.81 -14.41 3.15
C ASP A 111 13.67 -14.54 4.18
N ILE A 112 12.50 -14.00 3.85
CA ILE A 112 11.30 -14.07 4.69
C ILE A 112 10.86 -15.54 4.89
N THR A 113 11.17 -16.43 3.95
CA THR A 113 10.86 -17.86 4.01
C THR A 113 11.68 -18.62 5.07
N ALA A 114 12.84 -18.11 5.49
CA ALA A 114 13.66 -18.75 6.53
C ALA A 114 13.24 -18.34 7.96
N ALA A 115 12.39 -17.33 8.10
CA ALA A 115 11.99 -16.74 9.38
C ALA A 115 10.58 -17.13 9.86
N LEU A 116 9.82 -17.86 9.04
CA LEU A 116 8.49 -18.41 9.33
C LEU A 116 8.55 -19.94 9.43
#